data_AF-A0A5N6E5K7-F1
#
_entry.id   AF-A0A5N6E5K7-F1
#
_cell.length_a   1.000
_cell.length_b   1.000
_cell.length_c   1.000
_cell.angle_alpha   90.00
_cell.angle_beta   90.00
_cell.angle_gamma   90.00
#
_symmetry.space_group_name_H-M   'P 1'
#
loop_
_entity.id
_entity.type
_entity.pdbx_description
1 polymer ?
#
loop_
_entity_poly.entity_id
_entity_poly.type
_entity_poly.pdbx_seq_one_letter_code
_entity_poly.pdbx_strand_id
1 'polypeptide(L)'
;MKTMTRNVVPSSESILCDAAPLPESILRLPAQTAVKALQVRCLSILADDCNRLRYTLSRDAVNLLDTCQALKKSGYKQEWVDRLAGSELLHSYAETLTEILSYNDLLKLALLTWHFDGPFNGPKAPPPSRELLIFLSPPTYDCEQL
;
A
#
# COMPACT_ATOMS: atom_id res chain seq x y z
N MET A 1 -44.24 7.79 -47.40
CA MET A 1 -42.90 8.28 -47.01
C MET A 1 -42.39 7.39 -45.88
N LYS A 2 -41.44 6.49 -46.14
CA LYS A 2 -40.85 5.57 -45.14
C LYS A 2 -39.66 6.27 -44.48
N THR A 3 -39.74 6.56 -43.20
CA THR A 3 -38.61 7.06 -42.40
C THR A 3 -37.70 5.90 -42.05
N MET A 4 -36.47 5.93 -42.55
CA MET A 4 -35.39 5.02 -42.16
C MET A 4 -34.90 5.37 -40.76
N THR A 5 -35.08 4.45 -39.81
CA THR A 5 -34.38 4.47 -38.53
C THR A 5 -32.92 4.08 -38.76
N ARG A 6 -32.01 5.05 -38.59
CA ARG A 6 -30.57 4.78 -38.48
C ARG A 6 -30.31 3.97 -37.22
N ASN A 7 -29.88 2.72 -37.39
CA ASN A 7 -29.25 1.95 -36.32
C ASN A 7 -27.89 2.59 -36.02
N VAL A 8 -27.82 3.35 -34.93
CA VAL A 8 -26.55 3.80 -34.35
C VAL A 8 -25.98 2.61 -33.59
N VAL A 9 -24.89 2.06 -34.12
CA VAL A 9 -24.06 1.09 -33.40
C VAL A 9 -23.38 1.84 -32.25
N PRO A 10 -23.44 1.36 -30.99
CA PRO A 10 -22.73 2.02 -29.89
C PRO A 10 -21.23 1.89 -30.14
N SER A 11 -20.53 3.01 -30.22
CA SER A 11 -19.08 3.07 -30.11
C SER A 11 -18.68 2.47 -28.76
N SER A 12 -17.71 1.55 -28.76
CA SER A 12 -17.16 0.86 -27.60
C SER A 12 -16.54 1.79 -26.53
N GLU A 13 -16.55 3.10 -26.77
CA GLU A 13 -16.02 4.12 -25.86
C GLU A 13 -16.99 4.58 -24.78
N SER A 14 -18.29 4.19 -24.83
CA SER A 14 -19.30 4.70 -23.88
C SER A 14 -19.46 3.89 -22.59
N ILE A 15 -18.76 2.76 -22.43
CA ILE A 15 -19.02 1.84 -21.29
C ILE A 15 -18.33 2.33 -19.99
N LEU A 16 -17.32 3.19 -20.09
CA LEU A 16 -16.53 3.62 -18.92
C LEU A 16 -16.97 4.95 -18.29
N CYS A 17 -17.88 5.70 -18.90
CA CYS A 17 -18.31 7.01 -18.38
C CYS A 17 -19.48 6.96 -17.38
N ASP A 18 -20.17 5.82 -17.26
CA ASP A 18 -21.39 5.68 -16.45
C ASP A 18 -21.22 4.83 -15.18
N ALA A 19 -20.02 4.33 -14.90
CA ALA A 19 -19.77 3.59 -13.66
C ALA A 19 -19.76 4.56 -12.47
N ALA A 20 -20.72 4.39 -11.56
CA ALA A 20 -20.71 5.12 -10.29
C ALA A 20 -19.35 4.92 -9.59
N PRO A 21 -18.74 5.99 -9.05
CA PRO A 21 -17.47 5.87 -8.35
C PRO A 21 -17.60 4.89 -7.19
N LEU A 22 -16.55 4.10 -6.98
CA LEU A 22 -16.49 3.14 -5.89
C LEU A 22 -16.64 3.86 -4.55
N PRO A 23 -17.40 3.34 -3.57
CA PRO A 23 -17.50 3.96 -2.25
C PRO A 23 -16.13 4.07 -1.58
N GLU A 24 -15.79 5.23 -0.98
CA GLU A 24 -14.52 5.38 -0.25
C GLU A 24 -14.31 4.30 0.81
N SER A 25 -15.38 3.84 1.47
CA SER A 25 -15.32 2.80 2.48
C SER A 25 -14.70 1.50 1.97
N ILE A 26 -14.87 1.16 0.68
CA ILE A 26 -14.26 -0.03 0.09
C ILE A 26 -12.81 0.19 -0.33
N LEU A 27 -12.40 1.46 -0.50
CA LEU A 27 -11.04 1.84 -0.87
C LEU A 27 -10.13 1.96 0.36
N ARG A 28 -10.67 2.28 1.53
CA ARG A 28 -9.88 2.61 2.74
C ARG A 28 -8.96 1.47 3.19
N LEU A 29 -9.48 0.27 3.41
CA LEU A 29 -8.66 -0.86 3.87
C LEU A 29 -7.52 -1.22 2.90
N PRO A 30 -7.78 -1.42 1.59
CA PRO A 30 -6.69 -1.67 0.65
C PRO A 30 -5.74 -0.48 0.53
N ALA A 31 -6.22 0.77 0.62
CA ALA A 31 -5.33 1.93 0.64
C ALA A 31 -4.42 1.96 1.89
N GLN A 32 -4.95 1.64 3.08
CA GLN A 32 -4.16 1.53 4.30
C GLN A 32 -3.05 0.49 4.17
N THR A 33 -3.33 -0.65 3.53
CA THR A 33 -2.33 -1.69 3.23
C THR A 33 -1.15 -1.13 2.43
N ALA A 34 -1.44 -0.39 1.36
CA ALA A 34 -0.42 0.24 0.53
C ALA A 34 0.37 1.32 1.29
N VAL A 35 -0.33 2.16 2.08
CA VAL A 35 0.31 3.16 2.93
C VAL A 35 1.26 2.52 3.94
N LYS A 36 0.85 1.42 4.59
CA LYS A 36 1.71 0.69 5.53
C LYS A 36 2.96 0.15 4.82
N ALA A 37 2.81 -0.45 3.64
CA ALA A 37 3.96 -0.96 2.88
C ALA A 37 4.94 0.17 2.48
N LEU A 38 4.41 1.31 2.00
CA LEU A 38 5.19 2.50 1.67
C LEU A 38 5.94 3.04 2.90
N GLN A 39 5.25 3.15 4.02
CA GLN A 39 5.83 3.67 5.26
C GLN A 39 6.92 2.73 5.79
N VAL A 40 6.69 1.42 5.77
CA VAL A 40 7.69 0.41 6.17
C VAL A 40 8.94 0.51 5.31
N ARG A 41 8.80 0.72 3.99
CA ARG A 41 9.95 0.97 3.12
C ARG A 41 10.72 2.23 3.54
N CYS A 42 10.03 3.36 3.70
CA CYS A 42 10.67 4.62 4.10
C CYS A 42 11.41 4.48 5.44
N LEU A 43 10.78 3.84 6.43
CA LEU A 43 11.37 3.58 7.74
C LEU A 43 12.57 2.63 7.65
N SER A 44 12.53 1.63 6.76
CA SER A 44 13.66 0.71 6.55
C SER A 44 14.89 1.43 6.00
N ILE A 45 14.70 2.43 5.13
CA ILE A 45 15.80 3.27 4.63
C ILE A 45 16.33 4.17 5.75
N LEU A 46 15.45 4.85 6.48
CA LEU A 46 15.83 5.72 7.60
C LEU A 46 16.57 4.97 8.71
N ALA A 47 16.18 3.72 8.99
CA ALA A 47 16.82 2.88 10.00
C ALA A 47 18.27 2.51 9.64
N ASP A 48 18.61 2.44 8.35
CA ASP A 48 19.98 2.19 7.89
C ASP A 48 20.84 3.46 7.96
N ASP A 49 20.26 4.63 7.68
CA ASP A 49 21.01 5.88 7.57
C ASP A 49 21.25 6.60 8.90
N CYS A 50 20.41 6.36 9.93
CA CYS A 50 20.35 7.27 11.07
C CYS A 50 20.24 6.61 12.45
N ASN A 51 21.33 6.00 12.91
CA ASN A 51 21.43 5.46 14.28
C ASN A 51 21.19 6.50 15.38
N ARG A 52 21.42 7.79 15.11
CA ARG A 52 21.21 8.87 16.08
C ARG A 52 19.74 9.15 16.38
N LEU A 53 18.83 8.91 15.42
CA LEU A 53 17.39 9.10 15.62
C LEU A 53 16.86 8.21 16.74
N ARG A 54 17.47 7.05 16.98
CA ARG A 54 17.06 6.11 18.04
C ARG A 54 17.08 6.72 19.45
N TYR A 55 17.97 7.68 19.73
CA TYR A 55 18.10 8.29 21.05
C TYR A 55 17.00 9.32 21.36
N THR A 56 16.29 9.80 20.35
CA THR A 56 15.27 10.85 20.49
C THR A 56 13.84 10.31 20.36
N LEU A 57 13.69 9.03 20.03
CA LEU A 57 12.41 8.39 19.75
C LEU A 57 11.85 7.67 20.99
N SER A 58 10.52 7.51 21.03
CA SER A 58 9.88 6.64 22.01
C SER A 58 10.28 5.18 21.80
N ARG A 59 10.10 4.35 22.82
CA ARG A 59 10.39 2.92 22.76
C ARG A 59 9.65 2.22 21.61
N ASP A 60 8.39 2.56 21.39
CA ASP A 60 7.56 1.94 20.36
C ASP A 60 8.03 2.33 18.95
N ALA A 61 8.46 3.59 18.76
CA ALA A 61 9.02 4.05 17.49
C ALA A 61 10.37 3.39 17.19
N VAL A 62 11.22 3.20 18.21
CA VAL A 62 12.47 2.43 18.06
C VAL A 62 12.16 0.98 17.69
N ASN A 63 11.20 0.34 18.37
CA ASN A 63 10.80 -1.04 18.06
C ASN A 63 10.26 -1.18 16.62
N LEU A 64 9.47 -0.21 16.15
CA LEU A 64 9.00 -0.18 14.77
C LEU A 64 10.15 -0.04 13.78
N LEU A 65 11.11 0.87 14.01
CA LEU A 65 12.31 1.02 13.17
C LEU A 65 13.14 -0.26 13.12
N ASP A 66 13.38 -0.88 14.27
CA ASP A 66 14.15 -2.12 14.38
C ASP A 66 13.45 -3.27 13.63
N THR A 67 12.12 -3.35 13.74
CA THR A 67 11.30 -4.33 13.02
C THR A 67 11.37 -4.12 11.50
N CYS A 68 11.29 -2.87 11.02
CA CYS A 68 11.47 -2.53 9.60
C CYS A 68 12.87 -2.91 9.10
N GLN A 69 13.91 -2.61 9.88
CA GLN A 69 15.28 -2.97 9.52
C GLN A 69 15.48 -4.50 9.47
N ALA A 70 14.93 -5.23 10.44
CA ALA A 70 14.98 -6.69 10.49
C ALA A 70 14.20 -7.32 9.31
N LEU A 71 13.02 -6.79 8.99
CA LEU A 71 12.22 -7.20 7.83
C LEU A 71 13.05 -7.11 6.55
N LYS A 72 13.67 -5.96 6.28
CA LYS A 72 14.51 -5.74 5.09
C LYS A 72 15.67 -6.75 5.04
N LYS A 73 16.41 -6.90 6.14
CA LYS A 73 17.55 -7.84 6.25
C LYS A 73 17.14 -9.31 6.11
N SER A 74 15.90 -9.65 6.48
CA SER A 74 15.38 -11.00 6.39
C SER A 74 14.92 -11.41 4.99
N GLY A 75 14.88 -10.48 4.02
CA GLY A 75 14.27 -10.70 2.71
C GLY A 75 12.74 -10.77 2.79
N TYR A 76 12.13 -9.93 3.63
CA TYR A 76 10.68 -9.82 3.77
C TYR A 76 10.01 -11.11 4.24
N LYS A 77 10.57 -11.80 5.25
CA LYS A 77 9.92 -13.00 5.84
C LYS A 77 8.60 -12.64 6.51
N GLN A 78 7.63 -13.54 6.40
CA GLN A 78 6.28 -13.35 6.93
C GLN A 78 6.25 -13.05 8.42
N GLU A 79 7.14 -13.67 9.22
CA GLU A 79 7.24 -13.43 10.67
C GLU A 79 7.39 -11.94 11.05
N TRP A 80 8.10 -11.16 10.21
CA TRP A 80 8.32 -9.73 10.44
C TRP A 80 7.14 -8.90 9.91
N VAL A 81 6.47 -9.36 8.85
CA VAL A 81 5.22 -8.78 8.36
C VAL A 81 4.14 -8.89 9.43
N ASP A 82 4.02 -10.04 10.08
CA ASP A 82 3.05 -10.28 11.16
C ASP A 82 3.33 -9.38 12.37
N ARG A 83 4.60 -9.15 12.71
CA ARG A 83 4.98 -8.19 13.76
C ARG A 83 4.60 -6.76 13.42
N LEU A 84 4.78 -6.34 12.16
CA LEU A 84 4.36 -5.01 11.69
C LEU A 84 2.84 -4.87 11.67
N ALA A 85 2.10 -5.95 11.39
CA ALA A 85 0.64 -5.96 11.45
C ALA A 85 0.11 -5.60 12.84
N GLY A 86 0.83 -5.99 13.90
CA GLY A 86 0.51 -5.66 15.29
C GLY A 86 0.98 -4.27 15.75
N SER A 87 1.61 -3.46 14.89
CA SER A 87 2.09 -2.13 15.28
C SER A 87 0.97 -1.08 15.29
N GLU A 88 0.60 -0.61 16.48
CA GLU A 88 -0.38 0.48 16.64
C GLU A 88 0.08 1.77 15.97
N LEU A 89 1.36 2.15 16.11
CA LEU A 89 1.91 3.36 15.45
C LEU A 89 1.75 3.31 13.94
N LEU A 90 2.03 2.16 13.33
CA LEU A 90 1.90 1.97 11.89
C LEU A 90 0.42 1.98 11.47
N HIS A 91 -0.47 1.42 12.30
CA HIS A 91 -1.90 1.43 12.04
C HIS A 91 -2.50 2.83 12.11
N SER A 92 -2.26 3.56 13.21
CA SER A 92 -2.77 4.91 13.41
C SER A 92 -2.26 5.88 12.36
N TYR A 93 -0.99 5.72 11.93
CA TYR A 93 -0.44 6.48 10.81
C TYR A 93 -1.22 6.23 9.51
N ALA A 94 -1.45 4.96 9.16
CA ALA A 94 -2.15 4.61 7.94
C ALA A 94 -3.61 5.08 7.96
N GLU A 95 -4.30 4.91 9.09
CA GLU A 95 -5.67 5.38 9.28
C GLU A 95 -5.77 6.89 9.08
N THR A 96 -5.00 7.66 9.86
CA THR A 96 -4.95 9.14 9.78
C THR A 96 -4.63 9.61 8.37
N LEU A 97 -3.64 8.99 7.71
CA LEU A 97 -3.27 9.39 6.35
C LEU A 97 -4.42 9.12 5.38
N THR A 98 -5.05 7.96 5.44
CA THR A 98 -6.17 7.63 4.52
C THR A 98 -7.41 8.48 4.73
N GLU A 99 -7.61 9.08 5.91
CA GLU A 99 -8.72 10.00 6.17
C GLU A 99 -8.55 11.37 5.49
N ILE A 100 -7.31 11.79 5.24
CA ILE A 100 -7.01 13.11 4.66
C ILE A 100 -6.68 13.05 3.16
N LEU A 101 -6.57 11.86 2.57
CA LEU A 101 -6.27 11.69 1.15
C LEU A 101 -7.47 12.03 0.27
N SER A 102 -7.18 12.53 -0.94
CA SER A 102 -8.21 12.69 -1.96
C SER A 102 -8.75 11.34 -2.41
N TYR A 103 -9.99 11.32 -2.91
CA TYR A 103 -10.58 10.11 -3.50
C TYR A 103 -9.68 9.44 -4.55
N ASN A 104 -9.05 10.25 -5.41
CA ASN A 104 -8.18 9.74 -6.48
C ASN A 104 -6.91 9.07 -5.91
N ASP A 105 -6.34 9.61 -4.85
CA ASP A 105 -5.15 9.02 -4.23
C ASP A 105 -5.50 7.76 -3.45
N LEU A 106 -6.65 7.77 -2.76
CA LEU A 106 -7.21 6.60 -2.11
C LEU A 106 -7.46 5.47 -3.12
N LEU A 107 -8.04 5.79 -4.28
CA LEU A 107 -8.28 4.84 -5.36
C LEU A 107 -6.97 4.27 -5.92
N LYS A 108 -5.95 5.10 -6.18
CA LYS A 108 -4.64 4.62 -6.66
C LYS A 108 -4.00 3.64 -5.67
N LEU A 109 -4.02 3.97 -4.38
CA LEU A 109 -3.48 3.11 -3.33
C LEU A 109 -4.27 1.80 -3.19
N ALA A 110 -5.59 1.87 -3.28
CA ALA A 110 -6.44 0.68 -3.26
C ALA A 110 -6.17 -0.24 -4.45
N LEU A 111 -6.09 0.32 -5.66
CA LEU A 111 -5.74 -0.42 -6.88
C LEU A 111 -4.35 -1.06 -6.78
N LEU A 112 -3.38 -0.34 -6.20
CA LEU A 112 -2.03 -0.87 -5.98
C LEU A 112 -2.06 -2.11 -5.09
N THR A 113 -2.78 -2.06 -3.96
CA THR A 113 -2.94 -3.25 -3.10
C THR A 113 -3.67 -4.38 -3.82
N TRP A 114 -4.79 -4.09 -4.49
CA TRP A 114 -5.56 -5.12 -5.19
C TRP A 114 -4.78 -5.79 -6.33
N HIS A 115 -3.84 -5.08 -6.95
CA HIS A 115 -2.95 -5.66 -7.96
C HIS A 115 -2.09 -6.80 -7.40
N PHE A 116 -1.60 -6.66 -6.16
CA PHE A 116 -0.70 -7.64 -5.53
C PHE A 116 -1.42 -8.66 -4.66
N ASP A 117 -2.39 -8.22 -3.85
CA ASP A 117 -3.02 -9.07 -2.82
C ASP A 117 -4.42 -9.56 -3.24
N GLY A 118 -4.91 -9.14 -4.42
CA GLY A 118 -6.29 -9.37 -4.84
C GLY A 118 -7.30 -8.58 -3.98
N PRO A 119 -8.61 -8.87 -4.11
CA PRO A 119 -9.64 -8.20 -3.32
C PRO A 119 -9.48 -8.53 -1.84
N PHE A 120 -8.91 -7.58 -1.09
CA PHE A 120 -8.67 -7.72 0.34
C PHE A 120 -9.98 -7.65 1.13
N ASN A 121 -10.40 -8.79 1.71
CA ASN A 121 -11.55 -8.91 2.62
C ASN A 121 -11.12 -9.16 4.08
N GLY A 122 -9.89 -8.76 4.45
CA GLY A 122 -9.28 -9.07 5.74
C GLY A 122 -9.74 -8.20 6.92
N PRO A 123 -9.12 -8.36 8.09
CA PRO A 123 -9.55 -7.72 9.35
C PRO A 123 -9.50 -6.19 9.29
N LYS A 124 -10.17 -5.53 10.26
CA LYS A 124 -10.28 -4.05 10.38
C LYS A 124 -8.95 -3.30 10.28
N ALA A 125 -7.85 -3.92 10.68
CA ALA A 125 -6.50 -3.39 10.54
C ALA A 125 -5.70 -4.28 9.58
N PRO A 126 -5.53 -3.89 8.30
CA PRO A 126 -4.84 -4.73 7.34
C PRO A 126 -3.32 -4.72 7.59
N PRO A 127 -2.61 -5.86 7.46
CA PRO A 127 -1.15 -5.88 7.48
C PRO A 127 -0.57 -5.13 6.26
N PRO A 128 0.72 -4.75 6.24
CA PRO A 128 1.35 -4.37 4.98
C PRO A 128 1.43 -5.56 4.01
N SER A 129 1.15 -5.31 2.73
CA SER A 129 1.31 -6.31 1.66
C SER A 129 2.77 -6.73 1.51
N ARG A 130 3.07 -8.02 1.60
CA ARG A 130 4.43 -8.55 1.47
C ARG A 130 4.93 -8.41 0.02
N GLU A 131 4.08 -8.69 -0.93
CA GLU A 131 4.33 -8.63 -2.37
C GLU A 131 4.62 -7.19 -2.78
N LEU A 132 3.84 -6.23 -2.27
CA LEU A 132 4.11 -4.81 -2.48
C LEU A 132 5.42 -4.36 -1.80
N LEU A 133 5.73 -4.86 -0.60
CA LEU A 133 7.01 -4.58 0.06
C LEU A 133 8.20 -5.05 -0.79
N ILE A 134 8.11 -6.25 -1.37
CA ILE A 134 9.12 -6.79 -2.29
C ILE A 134 9.19 -5.93 -3.55
N PHE A 135 8.06 -5.60 -4.16
CA PHE A 135 8.00 -4.76 -5.36
C PHE A 135 8.64 -3.38 -5.14
N LEU A 136 8.42 -2.76 -3.99
CA LEU A 136 8.98 -1.46 -3.68
C LEU A 136 10.49 -1.52 -3.30
N SER A 137 11.05 -2.71 -3.12
CA SER A 137 12.44 -2.87 -2.69
C SER A 137 13.42 -2.45 -3.79
N PRO A 138 14.60 -1.90 -3.43
CA PRO A 138 15.66 -1.70 -4.41
C PRO A 138 16.00 -3.04 -5.10
N PRO A 139 16.27 -3.05 -6.41
CA PRO A 139 16.79 -4.25 -7.06
C PRO A 139 18.07 -4.69 -6.34
N THR A 140 18.13 -5.96 -5.98
CA THR A 140 19.36 -6.62 -5.54
C THR A 140 20.25 -6.75 -6.76
N TYR A 141 21.01 -5.71 -7.09
CA TYR A 141 22.14 -5.87 -7.98
C TYR A 141 23.20 -6.63 -7.20
N ASP A 142 23.33 -7.92 -7.50
CA ASP A 142 24.55 -8.65 -7.15
C ASP A 142 25.69 -7.96 -7.92
N CYS A 143 26.49 -7.15 -7.21
CA CYS A 143 27.71 -6.54 -7.73
C CYS A 143 28.79 -7.57 -8.13
N GLU A 144 28.49 -8.87 -8.14
CA GLU A 144 29.42 -9.95 -8.51
C GLU A 144 29.34 -10.37 -9.99
N GLN A 145 28.72 -9.58 -10.86
CA GLN A 145 28.70 -9.83 -12.32
C GLN A 145 29.34 -8.73 -13.17
N LEU A 146 30.28 -7.94 -12.62
CA LEU A 146 31.13 -7.03 -13.40
C LEU A 146 32.60 -7.43 -13.33
#